data_AF-W7E4Y6-F1
#
_entry.id   AF-W7E4Y6-F1
#
_cell.length_a   1.000
_cell.length_b   1.000
_cell.length_c   1.000
_cell.angle_alpha   90.00
_cell.angle_beta   90.00
_cell.angle_gamma   90.00
#
_symmetry.space_group_name_H-M   'P 1'
#
loop_
_entity.id
_entity.type
_entity.pdbx_description
1 polymer ?
#
loop_
_entity_poly.entity_id
_entity_poly.type
_entity_poly.pdbx_seq_one_letter_code
_entity_poly.pdbx_strand_id
1 'polypeptide(L)'
;MESRSRPGAKVATPRLRRPNQQTVLPKPPRIRSETVDKACNRCRKRKTKCSRTRPRCINGGMQDLKCSYDEKRSNRLKEFINLIIIIYTLTTLLNGVSVDLETSRKRIKDALKDFKDDTPLTPSVLIKLISKRLRRALYFYK
;
A
#
# COMPACT_ATOMS: atom_id res chain seq x y z
N MET A 1 -10.47 -54.92 -63.40
CA MET A 1 -9.20 -54.50 -62.77
C MET A 1 -9.08 -52.98 -62.91
N GLU A 2 -9.28 -52.25 -61.83
CA GLU A 2 -9.28 -50.78 -61.78
C GLU A 2 -7.87 -50.18 -61.85
N SER A 3 -7.67 -49.26 -62.78
CA SER A 3 -6.46 -48.47 -62.97
C SER A 3 -6.43 -47.29 -61.98
N ARG A 4 -5.63 -47.43 -60.91
CA ARG A 4 -5.36 -46.36 -59.96
C ARG A 4 -4.49 -45.28 -60.62
N SER A 5 -5.07 -44.11 -60.88
CA SER A 5 -4.36 -42.92 -61.34
C SER A 5 -3.44 -42.39 -60.23
N ARG A 6 -2.14 -42.28 -60.50
CA ARG A 6 -1.14 -41.71 -59.58
C ARG A 6 -1.37 -40.20 -59.41
N PRO A 7 -1.27 -39.64 -58.19
CA PRO A 7 -1.27 -38.19 -58.00
C PRO A 7 0.00 -37.59 -58.64
N GLY A 8 -0.18 -36.64 -59.56
CA GLY A 8 0.90 -35.94 -60.24
C GLY A 8 1.84 -35.21 -59.28
N ALA A 9 3.14 -35.17 -59.62
CA ALA A 9 4.17 -34.49 -58.84
C ALA A 9 3.87 -32.99 -58.72
N LYS A 10 3.89 -32.46 -57.49
CA LYS A 10 3.72 -31.01 -57.24
C LYS A 10 5.03 -30.29 -57.53
N VAL A 11 5.05 -29.46 -58.56
CA VAL A 11 6.19 -28.59 -58.88
C VAL A 11 6.02 -27.25 -58.14
N ALA A 12 7.08 -26.77 -57.51
CA ALA A 12 7.09 -25.45 -56.86
C ALA A 12 6.98 -24.36 -57.94
N THR A 13 5.93 -23.54 -57.89
CA THR A 13 5.77 -22.38 -58.78
C THR A 13 6.76 -21.28 -58.38
N PRO A 14 7.59 -20.76 -59.31
CA PRO A 14 8.47 -19.63 -59.03
C PRO A 14 7.69 -18.38 -58.60
N ARG A 15 8.16 -17.71 -57.54
CA ARG A 15 7.53 -16.48 -57.06
C ARG A 15 7.72 -15.35 -58.09
N LEU A 16 6.65 -14.99 -58.80
CA LEU A 16 6.63 -13.78 -59.64
C LEU A 16 6.90 -12.55 -58.75
N ARG A 17 7.96 -11.81 -59.06
CA ARG A 17 8.27 -10.52 -58.42
C ARG A 17 7.16 -9.55 -58.81
N ARG A 18 6.30 -9.15 -57.85
CA ARG A 18 5.32 -8.08 -58.07
C ARG A 18 6.06 -6.75 -58.25
N PRO A 19 5.85 -6.00 -59.35
CA PRO A 19 6.44 -4.68 -59.53
C PRO A 19 5.60 -3.64 -58.78
N ASN A 20 5.61 -3.70 -57.45
CA ASN A 20 5.25 -2.56 -56.61
C ASN A 20 5.71 -2.78 -55.16
N GLN A 21 7.02 -2.87 -54.94
CA GLN A 21 7.59 -2.61 -53.63
C GLN A 21 7.78 -1.11 -53.51
N GLN A 22 6.67 -0.37 -53.47
CA GLN A 22 6.66 0.99 -52.95
C GLN A 22 7.23 0.95 -51.54
N THR A 23 8.26 1.76 -51.37
CA THR A 23 9.00 2.08 -50.16
C THR A 23 8.10 2.08 -48.93
N VAL A 24 8.05 0.95 -48.21
CA VAL A 24 7.40 0.91 -46.91
C VAL A 24 8.34 1.63 -45.96
N LEU A 25 8.07 2.92 -45.75
CA LEU A 25 8.65 3.72 -44.68
C LEU A 25 8.68 2.88 -43.40
N PRO A 26 9.80 2.81 -42.64
CA PRO A 26 9.83 2.05 -41.40
C PRO A 26 8.70 2.56 -40.51
N LYS A 27 7.71 1.68 -40.29
CA LYS A 27 6.57 1.95 -39.43
C LYS A 27 7.16 2.37 -38.08
N PRO A 28 6.78 3.54 -37.52
CA PRO A 28 7.35 4.00 -36.26
C PRO A 28 7.18 2.89 -35.22
N PRO A 29 8.18 2.64 -34.35
CA PRO A 29 8.10 1.60 -33.35
C PRO A 29 6.84 1.84 -32.54
N ARG A 30 5.84 0.97 -32.70
CA ARG A 30 4.66 1.00 -31.85
C ARG A 30 5.18 0.85 -30.44
N ILE A 31 5.00 1.88 -29.62
CA ILE A 31 5.18 1.81 -28.17
C ILE A 31 4.40 0.57 -27.76
N ARG A 32 5.13 -0.50 -27.42
CA ARG A 32 4.52 -1.78 -27.08
C ARG A 32 3.79 -1.53 -25.78
N SER A 33 2.48 -1.26 -25.87
CA SER A 33 1.62 -1.27 -24.69
C SER A 33 1.80 -2.64 -24.07
N GLU A 34 2.32 -2.69 -22.85
CA GLU A 34 2.52 -3.94 -22.11
C GLU A 34 1.19 -4.69 -22.08
N THR A 35 1.08 -5.75 -22.88
CA THR A 35 -0.14 -6.56 -22.95
C THR A 35 -0.09 -7.56 -21.82
N VAL A 36 -1.09 -7.54 -20.96
CA VAL A 36 -1.21 -8.50 -19.85
C VAL A 36 -1.85 -9.79 -20.37
N ASP A 37 -1.41 -10.97 -19.93
CA ASP A 37 -2.04 -12.23 -20.36
C ASP A 37 -3.45 -12.41 -19.78
N LYS A 38 -3.73 -11.78 -18.64
CA LYS A 38 -5.00 -11.89 -17.93
C LYS A 38 -5.90 -10.69 -18.22
N ALA A 39 -7.20 -10.96 -18.35
CA ALA A 39 -8.21 -9.92 -18.35
C ALA A 39 -8.22 -9.18 -17.00
N CYS A 40 -8.55 -7.89 -17.02
CA CYS A 40 -8.75 -7.13 -15.78
C CYS A 40 -9.95 -7.68 -14.99
N ASN A 41 -9.99 -7.39 -13.69
CA ASN A 41 -10.99 -7.92 -12.76
C ASN A 41 -12.41 -7.55 -13.18
N ARG A 42 -12.59 -6.39 -13.78
CA ARG A 42 -13.87 -5.91 -14.26
C ARG A 42 -14.38 -6.67 -15.49
N CYS A 43 -13.54 -6.82 -16.51
CA CYS A 43 -13.87 -7.61 -17.69
C CYS A 43 -14.12 -9.07 -17.32
N ARG A 44 -13.40 -9.62 -16.33
CA ARG A 44 -13.64 -10.96 -15.81
C ARG A 44 -15.01 -11.06 -15.12
N LYS A 45 -15.35 -10.14 -14.23
CA LYS A 45 -16.66 -10.08 -13.55
C LYS A 45 -17.82 -9.93 -14.54
N ARG A 46 -17.65 -9.08 -15.57
CA ARG A 46 -18.66 -8.83 -16.61
C ARG A 46 -18.67 -9.88 -17.73
N LYS A 47 -17.72 -10.84 -17.71
CA LYS A 47 -17.52 -11.84 -18.79
C LYS A 47 -17.40 -11.24 -20.19
N THR A 48 -16.83 -10.03 -20.30
CA THR A 48 -16.62 -9.31 -21.57
C THR A 48 -15.18 -9.40 -22.05
N LYS A 49 -14.94 -9.30 -23.37
CA LYS A 49 -13.58 -9.25 -23.95
C LYS A 49 -12.76 -8.09 -23.37
N CYS A 50 -11.58 -8.37 -22.84
CA CYS A 50 -10.66 -7.37 -22.29
C CYS A 50 -9.61 -7.00 -23.34
N SER A 51 -9.32 -5.71 -23.52
CA SER A 51 -8.23 -5.25 -24.40
C SER A 51 -6.84 -5.51 -23.82
N ARG A 52 -6.74 -5.81 -22.52
CA ARG A 52 -5.51 -6.13 -21.78
C ARG A 52 -4.38 -5.08 -21.89
N THR A 53 -4.72 -3.86 -22.25
CA THR A 53 -3.81 -2.70 -22.29
C THR A 53 -3.55 -2.20 -20.87
N ARG A 54 -2.29 -1.82 -20.57
CA ARG A 54 -1.92 -1.10 -19.34
C ARG A 54 -1.81 0.42 -19.61
N PRO A 55 -2.11 1.28 -18.62
CA PRO A 55 -2.54 0.97 -17.25
C PRO A 55 -4.04 0.62 -17.14
N ARG A 56 -4.86 1.02 -18.12
CA ARG A 56 -6.30 0.72 -18.16
C ARG A 56 -6.65 -0.01 -19.46
N CYS A 57 -7.53 -1.01 -19.36
CA CYS A 57 -8.15 -1.60 -20.54
C CYS A 57 -9.11 -0.58 -21.20
N ILE A 58 -9.33 -0.67 -22.51
CA ILE A 58 -10.17 0.26 -23.28
C ILE A 58 -11.57 0.36 -22.67
N ASN A 59 -12.19 -0.79 -22.37
CA ASN A 59 -13.51 -0.83 -21.73
C ASN A 59 -13.53 -0.20 -20.33
N GLY A 60 -12.39 -0.21 -19.64
CA GLY A 60 -12.20 0.43 -18.33
C GLY A 60 -12.01 1.94 -18.45
N GLY A 61 -11.25 2.39 -19.46
CA GLY A 61 -11.06 3.81 -19.76
C GLY A 61 -12.36 4.49 -20.18
N MET A 62 -13.15 3.87 -21.06
CA MET A 62 -14.40 4.45 -21.57
C MET A 62 -15.49 4.68 -20.51
N GLN A 63 -15.37 4.06 -19.34
CA GLN A 63 -16.40 4.14 -18.30
C GLN A 63 -15.85 4.79 -17.02
N ASP A 64 -14.63 5.34 -17.06
CA ASP A 64 -13.89 5.92 -15.91
C ASP A 64 -13.90 5.10 -14.62
N LEU A 65 -14.16 3.79 -14.75
CA LEU A 65 -14.30 2.88 -13.63
C LEU A 65 -12.99 2.15 -13.39
N LYS A 66 -12.69 1.93 -12.10
CA LYS A 66 -11.43 1.35 -11.63
C LYS A 66 -11.08 0.06 -12.39
N CYS A 67 -10.08 0.14 -13.26
CA CYS A 67 -9.52 -0.99 -13.99
C CYS A 67 -8.34 -1.55 -13.19
N SER A 68 -8.57 -2.61 -12.43
CA SER A 68 -7.53 -3.34 -11.69
C SER A 68 -7.32 -4.71 -12.31
N TYR A 69 -6.06 -5.10 -12.46
CA TYR A 69 -5.65 -6.46 -12.79
C TYR A 69 -5.29 -7.17 -11.48
N ASP A 70 -5.66 -8.44 -11.34
CA ASP A 70 -5.22 -9.26 -10.20
C ASP A 70 -3.69 -9.29 -10.14
N GLU A 71 -3.14 -8.82 -9.02
CA GLU A 71 -1.75 -9.04 -8.71
C GLU A 71 -1.50 -10.53 -8.43
N LYS A 72 -0.35 -11.03 -8.91
CA LYS A 72 0.02 -12.43 -8.73
C LYS A 72 0.10 -12.73 -7.23
N ARG A 73 -0.21 -13.98 -6.86
CA ARG A 73 -0.22 -14.54 -5.49
C ARG A 73 1.04 -14.21 -4.66
N SER A 74 2.18 -13.90 -5.29
CA SER A 74 3.42 -13.49 -4.60
C SER A 74 3.26 -12.22 -3.76
N ASN A 75 2.33 -11.33 -4.10
CA ASN A 75 2.15 -10.10 -3.33
C ASN A 75 1.49 -10.35 -1.97
N ARG A 76 0.68 -11.40 -1.83
CA ARG A 76 0.07 -11.75 -0.53
C ARG A 76 1.12 -12.12 0.50
N LEU A 77 2.16 -12.89 0.13
CA LEU A 77 3.24 -13.22 1.05
C LEU A 77 4.02 -11.97 1.48
N LYS A 78 4.29 -11.04 0.55
CA LYS A 78 4.91 -9.75 0.87
C LYS A 78 4.03 -8.92 1.80
N GLU A 79 2.73 -8.88 1.56
CA GLU A 79 1.75 -8.24 2.46
C GLU A 79 1.79 -8.87 3.85
N PHE A 80 1.77 -10.20 3.96
CA PHE A 80 1.87 -10.89 5.25
C PHE A 80 3.18 -10.59 5.98
N ILE A 81 4.32 -10.61 5.27
CA ILE A 81 5.62 -10.25 5.85
C ILE A 81 5.60 -8.81 6.35
N ASN A 82 5.08 -7.87 5.56
CA ASN A 82 4.97 -6.47 5.96
C ASN A 82 4.07 -6.31 7.19
N LEU A 83 2.94 -7.02 7.25
CA LEU A 83 2.05 -7.01 8.42
C LEU A 83 2.75 -7.53 9.66
N ILE A 84 3.52 -8.62 9.54
CA ILE A 84 4.31 -9.18 10.65
C ILE A 84 5.33 -8.16 11.16
N ILE A 85 6.06 -7.49 10.25
CA ILE A 85 7.03 -6.45 10.60
C ILE A 85 6.34 -5.31 11.35
N ILE A 86 5.19 -4.83 10.84
CA ILE A 86 4.43 -3.76 11.48
C ILE A 86 4.01 -4.17 12.90
N ILE A 87 3.42 -5.36 13.07
CA ILE A 87 3.00 -5.87 14.38
C ILE A 87 4.20 -5.93 15.35
N TYR A 88 5.34 -6.45 14.89
CA TYR A 88 6.55 -6.50 15.71
C TYR A 88 7.00 -5.10 16.15
N THR A 89 7.09 -4.14 15.22
CA THR A 89 7.50 -2.76 15.54
C THR A 89 6.55 -2.09 16.54
N LEU A 90 5.24 -2.25 16.37
CA LEU A 90 4.24 -1.69 17.29
C LEU A 90 4.36 -2.31 18.68
N THR A 91 4.55 -3.63 18.75
CA THR A 91 4.70 -4.34 20.03
C THR A 91 5.94 -3.83 20.78
N THR A 92 7.07 -3.68 20.08
CA THR A 92 8.31 -3.14 20.66
C THR A 92 8.15 -1.72 21.19
N LEU A 93 7.49 -0.84 20.42
CA LEU A 93 7.24 0.53 20.85
C LEU A 93 6.32 0.59 22.08
N LEU A 94 5.25 -0.19 22.09
CA LEU A 94 4.32 -0.26 23.22
C LEU A 94 5.00 -0.77 24.49
N ASN A 95 5.84 -1.80 24.38
CA ASN A 95 6.62 -2.29 25.50
C ASN A 95 7.58 -1.23 26.05
N GLY A 96 8.23 -0.46 25.17
CA GLY A 96 9.09 0.65 25.58
C GLY A 96 8.35 1.70 26.40
N VAL A 97 7.19 2.15 25.92
CA VAL A 97 6.33 3.12 26.63
C VAL A 97 5.83 2.56 27.96
N SER A 98 5.48 1.26 28.01
CA SER A 98 5.02 0.62 29.25
C SER A 98 6.09 0.63 30.34
N VAL A 99 7.36 0.40 29.98
CA VAL A 99 8.48 0.40 30.93
C VAL A 99 8.74 1.82 31.46
N ASP A 100 8.69 2.82 30.59
CA ASP A 100 8.88 4.23 30.98
C ASP A 100 7.76 4.71 31.92
N LEU A 101 6.51 4.32 31.64
CA LEU A 101 5.36 4.67 32.47
C LEU A 101 5.46 4.04 33.86
N GLU A 102 5.87 2.77 33.96
CA GLU A 102 6.10 2.13 35.25
C GLU A 102 7.27 2.77 36.02
N THR A 103 8.32 3.20 35.31
CA THR A 103 9.44 3.93 35.92
C THR A 103 8.99 5.27 36.48
N SER A 104 8.23 6.03 35.68
CA SER A 104 7.65 7.32 36.09
C SER A 104 6.69 7.16 37.27
N ARG A 105 5.86 6.11 37.25
CA ARG A 105 4.95 5.78 38.34
C ARG A 105 5.68 5.48 39.65
N LYS A 106 6.80 4.75 39.60
CA LYS A 106 7.66 4.49 40.77
C LYS A 106 8.25 5.79 41.32
N ARG A 107 8.85 6.63 40.46
CA ARG A 107 9.40 7.94 40.85
C ARG A 107 8.37 8.82 41.55
N ILE A 108 7.14 8.88 41.03
CA ILE A 108 6.05 9.65 41.66
C ILE A 108 5.70 9.07 43.05
N LYS A 109 5.60 7.73 43.17
CA LYS A 109 5.30 7.09 44.46
C LYS A 109 6.39 7.33 45.50
N ASP A 110 7.66 7.29 45.09
CA ASP A 110 8.79 7.53 45.99
C ASP A 110 8.80 8.98 46.45
N ALA A 111 8.66 9.94 45.53
CA ALA A 111 8.52 11.36 45.88
C ALA A 111 7.35 11.61 46.85
N LEU A 112 6.19 10.95 46.64
CA LEU A 112 5.05 11.07 47.55
C LEU A 112 5.28 10.44 48.94
N LYS A 113 6.17 9.46 49.07
CA LYS A 113 6.55 8.90 50.38
C LYS A 113 7.43 9.88 51.15
N ASP A 114 8.38 10.52 50.48
CA ASP A 114 9.28 11.50 51.10
C ASP A 114 8.52 12.69 51.72
N PHE A 115 7.34 13.04 51.17
CA PHE A 115 6.50 14.11 51.73
C PHE A 115 5.65 13.72 52.94
N LYS A 116 5.59 12.44 53.36
CA LYS A 116 4.70 12.02 54.45
C LYS A 116 5.24 12.26 55.86
N ASP A 117 6.53 12.58 56.03
CA ASP A 117 7.13 12.65 57.37
C ASP A 117 7.27 14.07 57.98
N ASP A 118 7.08 15.16 57.22
CA ASP A 118 7.39 16.53 57.71
C ASP A 118 6.18 17.49 57.84
N THR A 119 4.94 17.01 57.98
CA THR A 119 3.83 17.94 58.26
C THR A 119 2.77 17.38 59.20
N PRO A 120 2.73 17.84 60.47
CA PRO A 120 1.52 17.76 61.26
C PRO A 120 0.47 18.64 60.57
N LEU A 121 -0.47 18.01 59.88
CA LEU A 121 -1.64 18.65 59.28
C LEU A 121 -2.53 19.20 60.40
N THR A 122 -2.23 20.41 60.85
CA THR A 122 -3.22 21.26 61.52
C THR A 122 -3.92 22.12 60.46
N PRO A 123 -5.27 22.18 60.45
CA PRO A 123 -6.07 22.90 59.43
C PRO A 123 -5.66 24.37 59.21
N SER A 124 -4.99 24.97 60.19
CA SER A 124 -4.51 26.35 60.18
C SER A 124 -3.35 26.61 59.21
N VAL A 125 -2.53 25.60 58.87
CA VAL A 125 -1.36 25.76 57.98
C VAL A 125 -1.76 25.73 56.49
N LEU A 126 -2.75 24.90 56.14
CA LEU A 126 -3.28 24.79 54.77
C LEU A 126 -3.89 26.12 54.30
N ILE A 127 -4.64 26.79 55.18
CA ILE A 127 -5.30 28.08 54.90
C ILE A 127 -4.25 29.20 54.70
N LYS A 128 -3.13 29.17 55.43
CA LYS A 128 -2.03 30.14 55.29
C LYS A 128 -1.24 29.99 53.98
N LEU A 129 -1.04 28.76 53.50
CA LEU A 129 -0.33 28.48 52.24
C LEU A 129 -1.15 28.90 51.01
N ILE A 130 -2.45 28.62 51.02
CA ILE A 130 -3.38 29.01 49.94
C ILE A 130 -3.48 30.54 49.85
N SER A 131 -3.64 31.22 50.99
CA SER A 131 -3.72 32.68 51.03
C SER A 131 -2.40 33.40 50.69
N LYS A 132 -1.24 32.74 50.82
CA LYS A 132 0.06 33.27 50.38
C LYS A 132 0.27 33.11 48.87
N ARG A 133 -0.23 32.02 48.27
CA ARG A 133 -0.22 31.80 46.81
C ARG A 133 -1.16 32.76 46.08
N LEU A 134 -2.37 32.98 46.59
CA LEU A 134 -3.32 33.93 46.00
C LEU A 134 -2.82 35.38 46.05
N ARG A 135 -2.13 35.77 47.15
CA ARG A 135 -1.50 37.10 47.23
C ARG A 135 -0.40 37.31 46.20
N ARG A 136 0.46 36.31 45.96
CA ARG A 136 1.52 36.41 44.93
C ARG A 136 0.97 36.49 43.51
N ALA A 137 -0.13 35.81 43.21
CA ALA A 137 -0.77 35.86 41.89
C ALA A 137 -1.34 37.25 41.55
N LEU A 138 -1.81 38.01 42.55
CA LEU A 138 -2.38 39.35 42.36
C LEU A 138 -1.32 40.46 42.15
N TYR A 139 -0.06 40.24 42.53
CA TYR A 139 1.03 41.18 42.26
C TYR A 139 1.66 41.05 40.87
N PHE A 140 1.29 40.02 40.09
CA PHE A 140 1.78 39.82 38.72
C PHE A 140 0.85 40.39 37.63
N TYR A 141 -0.31 40.95 38.02
CA TYR A 141 -1.34 41.49 37.12
C TYR A 141 -1.56 43.00 37.29
N LYS A 142 -0.54 43.74 37.71
CA LYS A 142 -0.61 45.21 37.83
C LYS A 142 0.50 45.86 37.04
#